data_AF-A0A1V6E4C4-F1
#
_entry.id   AF-A0A1V6E4C4-F1
#
_cell.length_a   1.000
_cell.length_b   1.000
_cell.length_c   1.000
_cell.angle_alpha   90.00
_cell.angle_beta   90.00
_cell.angle_gamma   90.00
#
_symmetry.space_group_name_H-M   'P 1'
#
loop_
_entity.id
_entity.type
_entity.pdbx_description
1 polymer ?
#
loop_
_entity_poly.entity_id
_entity_poly.type
_entity_poly.pdbx_seq_one_letter_code
_entity_poly.pdbx_strand_id
1 'polypeptide(L)'
;MRSVPAQQKPYPALAEVAKTQPVFELSNVTGTLVGFRAPPFVKGLNVPGYHLHFLADDRQSGGHVLSLTLESGTLELASYTLFQVQLPAAPGTLAGLDLHKDRAQELKAVEQ
;
A
#
# COMPACT_ATOMS: atom_id res chain seq x y z
N MET A 1 9.22 0.39 7.82
CA MET A 1 7.86 0.77 7.39
C MET A 1 7.83 2.24 6.97
N ARG A 2 6.79 2.68 6.27
CA ARG A 2 6.59 4.08 5.83
C ARG A 2 5.19 4.58 6.15
N SER A 3 5.04 5.91 6.18
CA SER A 3 3.74 6.57 6.16
C SER A 3 3.77 7.72 5.16
N VAL A 4 2.71 7.89 4.36
CA VAL A 4 2.64 8.96 3.35
C VAL A 4 2.01 10.21 3.98
N PRO A 5 2.68 11.37 3.96
CA PRO A 5 2.12 12.60 4.51
C PRO A 5 0.83 13.03 3.79
N ALA A 6 -0.05 13.73 4.48
CA ALA A 6 -1.23 14.32 3.86
C ALA A 6 -0.84 15.35 2.79
N GLN A 7 -1.55 15.33 1.66
CA GLN A 7 -1.31 16.23 0.53
C GLN A 7 -2.43 17.26 0.39
N GLN A 8 -2.12 18.39 -0.25
CA GLN A 8 -3.08 19.43 -0.61
C GLN A 8 -3.16 19.60 -2.12
N LYS A 9 -4.26 20.18 -2.61
CA LYS A 9 -4.41 20.45 -4.05
C LYS A 9 -3.44 21.55 -4.49
N PRO A 10 -2.87 21.47 -5.71
CA PRO A 10 -3.01 20.35 -6.67
C PRO A 10 -2.23 19.11 -6.21
N TYR A 11 -2.86 17.94 -6.26
CA TYR A 11 -2.24 16.71 -5.75
C TYR A 11 -1.08 16.26 -6.65
N PRO A 12 0.13 16.06 -6.09
CA PRO A 12 1.24 15.48 -6.84
C PRO A 12 1.01 13.99 -7.09
N ALA A 13 1.76 13.42 -8.05
CA ALA A 13 1.79 11.97 -8.23
C ALA A 13 2.35 11.28 -6.98
N LEU A 14 1.80 10.11 -6.62
CA LEU A 14 2.21 9.39 -5.41
C LEU A 14 3.71 9.08 -5.39
N ALA A 15 4.31 8.78 -6.55
CA ALA A 15 5.75 8.57 -6.69
C ALA A 15 6.60 9.78 -6.28
N GLU A 16 6.09 11.01 -6.42
CA GLU A 16 6.80 12.21 -5.96
C GLU A 16 6.69 12.37 -4.44
N VAL A 17 5.53 12.05 -3.87
CA VAL A 17 5.33 12.09 -2.40
C VAL A 17 6.17 11.03 -1.71
N ALA A 18 6.26 9.84 -2.30
CA ALA A 18 7.00 8.72 -1.73
C ALA A 18 8.51 8.99 -1.59
N LYS A 19 9.08 9.88 -2.42
CA LYS A 19 10.51 10.26 -2.34
C LYS A 19 10.90 10.91 -1.02
N THR A 20 9.96 11.60 -0.37
CA THR A 20 10.18 12.35 0.88
C THR A 20 9.39 11.77 2.04
N GLN A 21 8.80 10.59 1.87
CA GLN A 21 8.02 9.94 2.92
C GLN A 21 8.92 9.57 4.10
N PRO A 22 8.44 9.75 5.34
CA PRO A 22 9.15 9.26 6.50
C PRO A 22 9.21 7.73 6.48
N VAL A 23 10.41 7.20 6.73
CA VAL A 23 10.69 5.78 6.90
C VAL A 23 11.05 5.54 8.36
N PHE A 24 10.46 4.52 8.94
CA PHE A 24 10.62 4.13 10.33
C PHE A 24 11.11 2.70 10.41
N GLU A 25 12.11 2.47 11.25
CA GLU A 25 12.56 1.14 11.63
C GLU A 25 12.08 0.86 13.05
N LEU A 26 11.40 -0.27 13.23
CA LEU A 26 10.94 -0.74 14.53
C LEU A 26 11.68 -2.05 14.81
N SER A 27 12.16 -2.21 16.04
CA SER A 27 12.90 -3.39 16.47
C SER A 27 12.27 -3.96 17.72
N ASN A 28 12.17 -5.30 17.78
CA ASN A 28 11.62 -6.04 18.92
C ASN A 28 10.21 -5.57 19.32
N VAL A 29 9.35 -5.35 18.33
CA VAL A 29 7.95 -4.94 18.51
C VAL A 29 7.00 -6.10 18.25
N THR A 30 5.90 -6.17 19.00
CA THR A 30 4.77 -7.07 18.74
C THR A 30 3.63 -6.31 18.09
N GLY A 31 2.88 -6.98 17.22
CA GLY A 31 1.81 -6.34 16.47
C GLY A 31 1.18 -7.27 15.44
N THR A 32 0.30 -6.69 14.63
CA THR A 32 -0.44 -7.39 13.58
C THR A 32 -0.02 -6.89 12.20
N LEU A 33 0.25 -7.84 11.29
CA LEU A 33 0.39 -7.60 9.86
C LEU A 33 -0.93 -7.90 9.15
N VAL A 34 -1.40 -7.00 8.30
CA VAL A 34 -2.62 -7.20 7.50
C VAL A 34 -2.36 -6.78 6.07
N GLY A 35 -2.85 -7.56 5.11
CA GLY A 35 -2.77 -7.18 3.71
C GLY A 35 -3.21 -8.27 2.75
N PHE A 36 -2.81 -8.11 1.50
CA PHE A 36 -3.23 -8.99 0.41
C PHE A 36 -2.04 -9.49 -0.39
N ARG A 37 -2.22 -10.65 -1.01
CA ARG A 37 -1.38 -11.10 -2.13
C ARG A 37 -2.21 -11.11 -3.40
N ALA A 38 -1.91 -10.21 -4.34
CA ALA A 38 -2.68 -10.07 -5.57
C ALA A 38 -1.97 -10.66 -6.80
N PRO A 39 -2.69 -11.26 -7.76
CA PRO A 39 -2.09 -11.82 -8.97
C PRO A 39 -1.59 -10.72 -9.94
N PRO A 40 -0.63 -11.02 -10.83
CA PRO A 40 -0.03 -10.01 -11.71
C PRO A 40 -1.01 -9.23 -12.59
N PHE A 41 -2.11 -9.86 -13.01
CA PHE A 41 -3.07 -9.26 -13.95
C PHE A 41 -3.94 -8.14 -13.34
N VAL A 42 -3.97 -7.96 -12.01
CA VAL A 42 -4.71 -6.86 -11.38
C VAL A 42 -3.93 -5.55 -11.32
N LYS A 43 -2.78 -5.47 -12.02
CA LYS A 43 -2.01 -4.25 -12.19
C LYS A 43 -2.92 -3.11 -12.67
N GLY A 44 -2.83 -1.96 -12.02
CA GLY A 44 -3.67 -0.78 -12.29
C GLY A 44 -4.99 -0.76 -11.52
N LEU A 45 -5.44 -1.90 -10.98
CA LEU A 45 -6.57 -2.00 -10.04
C LEU A 45 -6.09 -2.20 -8.59
N ASN A 46 -4.98 -2.90 -8.40
CA ASN A 46 -4.36 -3.14 -7.09
C ASN A 46 -2.82 -3.31 -7.23
N VAL A 47 -2.12 -3.56 -6.13
CA VAL A 47 -0.67 -3.81 -6.06
C VAL A 47 -0.38 -5.31 -6.24
N PRO A 48 0.29 -5.74 -7.33
CA PRO A 48 0.66 -7.14 -7.52
C PRO A 48 1.66 -7.64 -6.47
N GLY A 49 1.56 -8.92 -6.10
CA GLY A 49 2.39 -9.49 -5.06
C GLY A 49 1.86 -9.18 -3.66
N TYR A 50 2.74 -9.18 -2.66
CA TYR A 50 2.37 -8.86 -1.28
C TYR A 50 2.30 -7.35 -1.07
N HIS A 51 1.22 -6.89 -0.45
CA HIS A 51 1.07 -5.53 0.04
C HIS A 51 0.57 -5.62 1.48
N LEU A 52 1.45 -5.34 2.43
CA LEU A 52 1.22 -5.51 3.87
C LEU A 52 1.33 -4.17 4.60
N HIS A 53 0.47 -3.99 5.59
CA HIS A 53 0.53 -2.92 6.57
C HIS A 53 0.73 -3.55 7.95
N PHE A 54 1.34 -2.79 8.86
CA PHE A 54 1.62 -3.20 10.23
C PHE A 54 0.95 -2.24 11.22
N LEU A 55 0.48 -2.79 12.35
CA LEU A 55 0.03 -2.03 13.51
C LEU A 55 0.60 -2.67 14.77
N ALA A 56 1.32 -1.88 15.57
CA ALA A 56 1.84 -2.32 16.87
C ALA A 56 0.71 -2.56 17.88
N ASP A 57 0.93 -3.45 18.84
CA ASP A 57 -0.09 -3.81 19.85
C ASP A 57 -0.51 -2.62 20.73
N ASP A 58 0.43 -1.71 21.02
CA ASP A 58 0.17 -0.46 21.75
C ASP A 58 -0.60 0.59 20.95
N ARG A 59 -0.79 0.33 19.64
CA ARG A 59 -1.44 1.19 18.65
C ARG A 59 -0.81 2.58 18.49
N GLN A 60 0.43 2.77 18.95
CA GLN A 60 1.15 4.03 18.82
C GLN A 60 1.92 4.13 17.51
N SER A 61 2.21 3.00 16.87
CA SER A 61 2.98 2.95 15.64
C SER A 61 2.41 1.94 14.64
N GLY A 62 2.58 2.24 13.36
CA GLY A 62 2.10 1.43 12.26
C GLY A 62 2.40 2.08 10.91
N GLY A 63 2.13 1.36 9.84
CA GLY A 63 2.31 1.87 8.49
C GLY A 63 2.47 0.79 7.45
N HIS A 64 2.76 1.23 6.22
CA HIS A 64 3.02 0.33 5.10
C HIS A 64 4.40 -0.34 5.25
N VAL A 65 4.46 -1.65 5.06
CA VAL A 65 5.65 -2.47 5.30
C VAL A 65 6.54 -2.49 4.06
N LEU A 66 7.79 -2.07 4.21
CA LEU A 66 8.81 -2.11 3.15
C LEU A 66 9.67 -3.38 3.25
N SER A 67 10.00 -3.76 4.47
CA SER A 67 10.75 -4.96 4.82
C SER A 67 10.37 -5.38 6.23
N LEU A 68 10.53 -6.67 6.54
CA LEU A 68 10.33 -7.21 7.89
C LEU A 68 11.23 -8.42 8.11
N THR A 69 11.62 -8.62 9.37
CA THR A 69 12.17 -9.87 9.87
C THR A 69 11.23 -10.35 10.97
N LEU A 70 10.72 -11.57 10.85
CA LEU A 70 9.79 -12.15 11.81
C LEU A 70 10.54 -13.17 12.67
N GLU A 71 10.50 -13.00 13.99
CA GLU A 71 11.02 -14.00 14.92
C GLU A 71 10.03 -15.16 15.10
N SER A 72 8.78 -14.85 15.43
CA SER A 72 7.69 -15.83 15.54
C SER A 72 6.33 -15.15 15.36
N GLY A 73 5.30 -15.93 15.04
CA GLY A 73 3.93 -15.43 14.88
C GLY A 73 2.97 -16.49 14.36
N THR A 74 1.70 -16.14 14.29
CA THR A 74 0.65 -16.97 13.68
C THR A 74 0.26 -16.36 12.34
N LEU A 75 0.12 -17.19 11.31
CA LEU A 75 -0.31 -16.78 9.98
C LEU A 75 -1.71 -17.34 9.70
N GLU A 76 -2.65 -16.44 9.42
CA GLU A 76 -3.98 -16.76 8.94
C GLU A 76 -4.12 -16.34 7.49
N LEU A 77 -4.67 -17.23 6.65
CA LEU A 77 -4.83 -17.00 5.21
C LEU A 77 -6.24 -17.35 4.77
N ALA A 78 -6.80 -16.52 3.89
CA ALA A 78 -8.03 -16.80 3.17
C ALA A 78 -7.81 -16.60 1.67
N SER A 79 -8.34 -17.53 0.87
CA SER A 79 -8.32 -17.42 -0.60
C SER A 79 -9.65 -16.89 -1.11
N TYR A 80 -9.59 -15.93 -2.04
CA TYR A 80 -10.76 -15.32 -2.63
C TYR A 80 -10.76 -15.55 -4.14
N THR A 81 -11.91 -15.99 -4.68
CA THR A 81 -12.14 -16.16 -6.12
C THR A 81 -12.93 -14.99 -6.73
N LEU A 82 -13.41 -14.06 -5.89
CA LEU A 82 -14.15 -12.88 -6.29
C LEU A 82 -13.31 -11.63 -6.04
N PHE A 83 -13.18 -10.79 -7.07
CA PHE A 83 -12.56 -9.47 -6.99
C PHE A 83 -13.59 -8.43 -7.45
N GLN A 84 -14.00 -7.55 -6.54
CA GLN A 84 -14.97 -6.49 -6.81
C GLN A 84 -14.28 -5.13 -6.75
N VAL A 85 -14.56 -4.28 -7.74
CA VAL A 85 -14.08 -2.90 -7.79
C VAL A 85 -15.28 -1.97 -7.74
N GLN A 86 -15.27 -1.05 -6.78
CA GLN A 86 -16.22 0.03 -6.72
C GLN A 86 -15.56 1.30 -7.27
N LEU A 87 -16.12 1.85 -8.35
CA LEU A 87 -15.62 3.08 -8.94
C LEU A 87 -16.12 4.31 -8.15
N PRO A 88 -15.27 5.33 -7.91
CA PRO A 88 -15.69 6.56 -7.27
C PRO A 88 -16.66 7.34 -8.16
N ALA A 89 -17.76 7.83 -7.58
CA ALA A 89 -18.82 8.56 -8.29
C ALA A 89 -18.62 10.09 -8.31
N ALA A 90 -17.66 10.62 -7.54
CA ALA A 90 -17.53 12.07 -7.34
C ALA A 90 -16.80 12.76 -8.53
N PRO A 91 -17.24 13.96 -8.96
CA PRO A 91 -16.54 14.77 -9.95
C PRO A 91 -15.08 15.06 -9.55
N GLY A 92 -14.15 14.98 -10.51
CA GLY A 92 -12.73 15.25 -10.27
C GLY A 92 -11.93 14.12 -9.60
N THR A 93 -12.50 12.91 -9.54
CA THR A 93 -11.79 11.72 -9.04
C THR A 93 -11.03 11.00 -10.15
N LEU A 94 -11.74 10.32 -11.05
CA LEU A 94 -11.15 9.58 -12.18
C LEU A 94 -11.49 10.18 -13.55
N ALA A 95 -12.56 10.96 -13.63
CA ALA A 95 -13.02 11.54 -14.89
C ALA A 95 -11.97 12.48 -15.48
N GLY A 96 -11.53 12.19 -16.72
CA GLY A 96 -10.51 12.96 -17.43
C GLY A 96 -9.06 12.58 -17.12
N LEU A 97 -8.80 11.60 -16.25
CA LEU A 97 -7.46 11.06 -16.04
C LEU A 97 -7.14 10.00 -17.10
N ASP A 98 -5.95 10.08 -17.68
CA ASP A 98 -5.39 8.98 -18.48
C ASP A 98 -4.87 7.87 -17.55
N LEU A 99 -5.65 6.80 -17.44
CA LEU A 99 -5.32 5.60 -16.66
C LEU A 99 -4.71 4.48 -17.53
N HIS A 100 -4.50 4.70 -18.83
CA HIS A 100 -3.85 3.72 -19.72
C HIS A 100 -2.33 3.74 -19.60
N LYS A 101 -1.74 4.86 -19.13
CA LYS A 101 -0.30 4.97 -18.94
C LYS A 101 0.22 3.85 -18.02
N ASP A 102 1.19 3.09 -18.51
CA ASP A 102 1.87 2.11 -17.67
C ASP A 102 2.71 2.80 -16.60
N ARG A 103 2.31 2.61 -15.34
CA ARG A 103 2.99 3.13 -14.15
C ARG A 103 3.58 2.02 -13.28
N ALA A 104 3.88 0.83 -13.84
CA ALA A 104 4.43 -0.29 -13.07
C ALA A 104 5.69 0.08 -12.28
N GLN A 105 6.60 0.83 -12.91
CA GLN A 105 7.85 1.26 -12.29
C GLN A 105 7.58 2.26 -11.16
N GLU A 106 6.69 3.23 -11.40
CA GLU A 106 6.27 4.20 -10.39
C GLU A 106 5.60 3.49 -9.20
N LEU A 107 4.73 2.52 -9.45
CA LEU A 107 4.07 1.73 -8.41
C LEU A 107 5.08 0.93 -7.59
N LYS A 108 6.01 0.24 -8.26
CA LYS A 108 7.06 -0.51 -7.58
C LYS A 108 7.90 0.39 -6.68
N ALA A 109 8.31 1.56 -7.17
CA ALA A 109 9.12 2.50 -6.40
C ALA A 109 8.40 3.13 -5.19
N VAL A 110 7.06 3.08 -5.17
CA VAL A 110 6.25 3.57 -4.04
C VAL A 110 5.99 2.48 -3.01
N GLU A 111 5.71 1.26 -3.47
CA GLU A 111 5.20 0.15 -2.64
C GLU A 111 6.28 -0.85 -2.21
N GLN A 112 7.52 -0.74 -2.69
CA GLN A 112 8.65 -1.64 -2.41
C GLN A 112 9.96 -0.86 -2.29
#